data_AF-A0A286GF22-F1
#
_entry.id   AF-A0A286GF22-F1
#
_cell.length_a   1.000
_cell.length_b   1.000
_cell.length_c   1.000
_cell.angle_alpha   90.00
_cell.angle_beta   90.00
_cell.angle_gamma   90.00
#
_symmetry.space_group_name_H-M   'P 1'
#
loop_
_entity.id
_entity.type
_entity.pdbx_description
1 polymer ?
#
loop_
_entity_poly.entity_id
_entity_poly.type
_entity_poly.pdbx_seq_one_letter_code
_entity_poly.pdbx_strand_id
1 'polypeptide(L)'
;MDGTQPDPVALWPSLDDLPSWTDKYFRRTRDVVLKFGDAQVVYAVFMRRPVLYAGRLACEWLRHITTQRGQTVAIDERYKEGEWVGAGEPMIYIRGSFAALVDLETIFLQKLGAACVAAYNAHAMCEELPHVAFLAMDARHCAGTEMAELMAYAASVGSAAARRRVNAVGFVGNATDATAHFFGENEGRGTMPHALIGYAGSTVRAAEMFHETFPEQMLIVLVDYFGQEITDSLAVCRRFPELAAQGRIGVRLDTHGGRYVEGLDTQASYEVLERNAPKAIRGYRTETELKHLIGTGVSAAAIWYTRERLNAAGFPNVKIVASSGFSPAKCQVMALANAPIDVIGTGSYLPSEWGETYATADIVEYDGESRVKVGREFLLRDRARTPAGNGNGNGNGNGR
;
A
#
# COMPACT_ATOMS: atom_id res chain seq x y z
N MET A 1 6.37 -23.28 27.64
CA MET A 1 5.96 -22.69 26.36
C MET A 1 7.21 -22.66 25.53
N ASP A 2 7.31 -23.63 24.64
CA ASP A 2 8.42 -23.78 23.71
C ASP A 2 8.49 -22.54 22.82
N GLY A 3 9.63 -21.85 22.88
CA GLY A 3 9.89 -20.61 22.14
C GLY A 3 10.10 -20.82 20.64
N THR A 4 9.35 -21.71 20.00
CA THR A 4 9.21 -21.68 18.55
C THR A 4 8.37 -20.45 18.22
N GLN A 5 9.02 -19.39 17.71
CA GLN A 5 8.26 -18.36 17.02
C GLN A 5 7.37 -19.07 16.01
N PRO A 6 6.06 -18.79 15.95
CA PRO A 6 5.23 -19.33 14.88
C PRO A 6 5.91 -19.03 13.55
N ASP A 7 5.81 -19.95 12.59
CA ASP A 7 6.25 -19.66 11.22
C ASP A 7 5.71 -18.28 10.84
N PRO A 8 6.51 -17.42 10.19
CA PRO A 8 6.05 -16.12 9.73
C PRO A 8 4.69 -16.30 9.07
N VAL A 9 3.72 -15.43 9.37
CA VAL A 9 2.36 -15.51 8.82
C VAL A 9 2.41 -15.66 7.28
N ALA A 10 3.46 -15.15 6.65
CA ALA A 10 3.78 -15.27 5.23
C ALA A 10 3.88 -16.73 4.73
N LEU A 11 4.30 -17.67 5.57
CA LEU A 11 4.49 -19.09 5.23
C LEU A 11 3.23 -19.95 5.45
N TRP A 12 2.16 -19.39 6.02
CA TRP A 12 0.85 -20.05 6.06
C TRP A 12 0.22 -20.15 4.66
N PRO A 13 -0.58 -21.18 4.34
CA PRO A 13 -0.71 -22.45 5.03
C PRO A 13 0.55 -23.31 4.90
N SER A 14 0.78 -24.11 5.95
CA SER A 14 1.82 -25.14 5.99
C SER A 14 1.54 -26.25 4.97
N LEU A 15 2.52 -27.14 4.73
CA LEU A 15 2.31 -28.32 3.89
C LEU A 15 1.17 -29.23 4.40
N ASP A 16 1.00 -29.34 5.72
CA ASP A 16 -0.01 -30.19 6.35
C ASP A 16 -1.42 -29.59 6.25
N ASP A 17 -1.51 -28.26 6.30
CA ASP A 17 -2.79 -27.52 6.21
C ASP A 17 -3.24 -27.27 4.78
N LEU A 18 -2.30 -27.14 3.85
CA LEU A 18 -2.53 -26.87 2.43
C LEU A 18 -3.71 -27.66 1.82
N PRO A 19 -3.88 -28.98 2.08
CA PRO A 19 -4.97 -29.74 1.48
C PRO A 19 -6.37 -29.21 1.83
N SER A 20 -6.52 -28.48 2.93
CA SER A 20 -7.79 -27.87 3.35
C SER A 20 -8.10 -26.56 2.61
N TRP A 21 -7.09 -25.89 2.05
CA TRP A 21 -7.20 -24.54 1.50
C TRP A 21 -7.02 -24.47 -0.02
N THR A 22 -6.53 -25.54 -0.65
CA THR A 22 -6.45 -25.64 -2.11
C THR A 22 -7.76 -26.15 -2.72
N ASP A 23 -8.09 -25.66 -3.91
CA ASP A 23 -9.29 -26.10 -4.61
C ASP A 23 -9.24 -27.60 -4.86
N LYS A 24 -10.36 -28.29 -4.54
CA LYS A 24 -10.42 -29.76 -4.54
C LYS A 24 -10.01 -30.39 -5.89
N TYR A 25 -10.24 -29.69 -7.00
CA TYR A 25 -9.91 -30.20 -8.31
C TYR A 25 -8.40 -30.27 -8.54
N PHE A 26 -7.59 -29.36 -8.00
CA PHE A 26 -6.14 -29.44 -8.13
C PHE A 26 -5.56 -30.64 -7.37
N ARG A 27 -6.08 -30.95 -6.17
CA ARG A 27 -5.68 -32.17 -5.46
C ARG A 27 -6.04 -33.44 -6.21
N ARG A 28 -7.24 -33.49 -6.78
CA ARG A 28 -7.65 -34.63 -7.62
C ARG A 28 -6.75 -34.74 -8.85
N THR A 29 -6.37 -33.62 -9.46
CA THR A 29 -5.40 -33.62 -10.57
C THR A 29 -4.05 -34.17 -10.12
N ARG A 30 -3.55 -33.77 -8.95
CA ARG A 30 -2.32 -34.34 -8.37
C ARG A 30 -2.40 -35.87 -8.25
N ASP A 31 -3.50 -36.40 -7.71
CA ASP A 31 -3.69 -37.86 -7.58
C ASP A 31 -3.74 -38.56 -8.94
N VAL A 32 -4.35 -37.93 -9.95
CA VAL A 32 -4.37 -38.42 -11.34
C VAL A 32 -2.95 -38.46 -11.91
N VAL A 33 -2.17 -37.38 -11.76
CA VAL A 33 -0.79 -37.31 -12.26
C VAL A 33 0.10 -38.36 -11.58
N LEU A 34 -0.01 -38.53 -10.27
CA LEU A 34 0.72 -39.58 -9.54
C LEU A 34 0.38 -40.99 -10.02
N LYS A 35 -0.86 -41.22 -10.45
CA LYS A 35 -1.32 -42.52 -10.96
C LYS A 35 -0.91 -42.78 -12.41
N PHE A 36 -1.01 -41.78 -13.28
CA PHE A 36 -0.83 -41.94 -14.72
C PHE A 36 0.56 -41.57 -15.23
N GLY A 37 1.41 -41.00 -14.37
CA GLY A 37 2.76 -40.56 -14.70
C GLY A 37 2.90 -39.06 -14.54
N ASP A 38 3.98 -38.65 -13.89
CA ASP A 38 4.33 -37.24 -13.70
C ASP A 38 5.01 -36.66 -14.97
N ALA A 39 4.96 -35.34 -15.10
CA ALA A 39 5.57 -34.60 -16.20
C ALA A 39 6.31 -33.38 -15.66
N GLN A 40 7.35 -32.95 -16.37
CA GLN A 40 7.97 -31.65 -16.14
C GLN A 40 7.14 -30.57 -16.83
N VAL A 41 6.66 -29.60 -16.06
CA VAL A 41 5.82 -28.52 -16.58
C VAL A 41 6.46 -27.16 -16.41
N VAL A 42 6.10 -26.22 -17.28
CA VAL A 42 6.40 -24.80 -17.09
C VAL A 42 5.10 -24.02 -17.01
N TYR A 43 4.84 -23.39 -15.87
CA TYR A 43 3.77 -22.42 -15.69
C TYR A 43 4.24 -21.04 -16.11
N ALA A 44 3.38 -20.28 -16.79
CA ALA A 44 3.50 -18.84 -16.98
C ALA A 44 2.47 -18.16 -16.07
N VAL A 45 2.94 -17.24 -15.22
CA VAL A 45 2.09 -16.49 -14.28
C VAL A 45 2.04 -15.03 -14.70
N PHE A 46 0.84 -14.46 -14.76
CA PHE A 46 0.60 -13.10 -15.23
C PHE A 46 -0.66 -12.50 -14.60
N MET A 47 -0.84 -11.18 -14.79
CA MET A 47 -2.05 -10.45 -14.40
C MET A 47 -2.69 -9.79 -15.62
N ARG A 48 -4.00 -9.56 -15.58
CA ARG A 48 -4.76 -9.01 -16.72
C ARG A 48 -4.86 -7.49 -16.72
N ARG A 49 -4.17 -6.83 -15.79
CA ARG A 49 -4.03 -5.39 -15.68
C ARG A 49 -2.55 -5.05 -15.42
N PRO A 50 -2.13 -3.81 -15.69
CA PRO A 50 -0.82 -3.34 -15.25
C PRO A 50 -0.71 -3.37 -13.72
N VAL A 51 0.45 -3.78 -13.21
CA VAL A 51 0.75 -3.85 -11.78
C VAL A 51 2.20 -3.48 -11.49
N LEU A 52 2.53 -3.32 -10.22
CA LEU A 52 3.91 -3.46 -9.75
C LEU A 52 4.16 -4.90 -9.30
N TYR A 53 5.30 -5.45 -9.68
CA TYR A 53 5.70 -6.79 -9.27
C TYR A 53 6.02 -6.84 -7.77
N ALA A 54 5.27 -7.63 -7.00
CA ALA A 54 5.46 -7.84 -5.57
C ALA A 54 5.48 -9.35 -5.23
N GLY A 55 6.36 -10.11 -5.88
CA GLY A 55 6.33 -11.58 -5.85
C GLY A 55 7.03 -12.28 -4.68
N ARG A 56 7.91 -11.61 -3.92
CA ARG A 56 8.82 -12.29 -2.97
C ARG A 56 8.11 -13.19 -1.97
N LEU A 57 7.07 -12.73 -1.27
CA LEU A 57 6.37 -13.58 -0.28
C LEU A 57 5.70 -14.81 -0.93
N ALA A 58 5.11 -14.66 -2.11
CA ALA A 58 4.50 -15.79 -2.83
C ALA A 58 5.57 -16.81 -3.30
N CYS A 59 6.71 -16.32 -3.80
CA CYS A 59 7.83 -17.15 -4.23
C CYS A 59 8.54 -17.83 -3.05
N GLU A 60 8.71 -17.15 -1.91
CA GLU A 60 9.24 -17.72 -0.67
C GLU A 60 8.35 -18.85 -0.15
N TRP A 61 7.02 -18.65 -0.10
CA TRP A 61 6.06 -19.69 0.26
C TRP A 61 6.15 -20.90 -0.69
N LEU A 62 6.19 -20.67 -2.01
CA LEU A 62 6.31 -21.74 -2.99
C LEU A 62 7.60 -22.55 -2.82
N ARG A 63 8.74 -21.88 -2.62
CA ARG A 63 10.03 -22.53 -2.34
C ARG A 63 9.99 -23.33 -1.05
N HIS A 64 9.36 -22.79 0.00
CA HIS A 64 9.22 -23.45 1.29
C HIS A 64 8.44 -24.77 1.17
N ILE A 65 7.24 -24.73 0.59
CA ILE A 65 6.38 -25.92 0.44
C ILE A 65 7.02 -26.97 -0.45
N THR A 66 7.65 -26.57 -1.56
CA THR A 66 8.31 -27.51 -2.47
C THR A 66 9.55 -28.15 -1.84
N THR A 67 10.32 -27.40 -1.05
CA THR A 67 11.45 -27.94 -0.27
C THR A 67 10.97 -28.97 0.75
N GLN A 68 9.90 -28.70 1.49
CA GLN A 68 9.30 -29.66 2.44
C GLN A 68 8.81 -30.94 1.74
N ARG A 69 8.39 -30.85 0.48
CA ARG A 69 8.04 -32.01 -0.37
C ARG A 69 9.26 -32.78 -0.89
N GLY A 70 10.49 -32.32 -0.62
CA GLY A 70 11.71 -32.89 -1.21
C GLY A 70 11.82 -32.62 -2.72
N GLN A 71 11.16 -31.58 -3.22
CA GLN A 71 11.12 -31.21 -4.63
C GLN A 71 11.88 -29.91 -4.86
N THR A 72 12.56 -29.81 -5.99
CA THR A 72 13.20 -28.56 -6.42
C THR A 72 12.40 -27.97 -7.57
N VAL A 73 12.09 -26.67 -7.48
CA VAL A 73 11.40 -25.91 -8.52
C VAL A 73 12.27 -24.75 -8.97
N ALA A 74 12.33 -24.53 -10.29
CA ALA A 74 12.97 -23.36 -10.87
C ALA A 74 11.93 -22.24 -10.99
N ILE A 75 12.22 -21.10 -10.38
CA ILE A 75 11.38 -19.90 -10.44
C ILE A 75 12.17 -18.82 -11.18
N ASP A 76 11.77 -18.51 -12.41
CA ASP A 76 12.32 -17.42 -13.23
C ASP A 76 11.42 -16.19 -13.06
N GLU A 77 11.81 -15.31 -12.13
CA GLU A 77 11.17 -14.02 -11.90
C GLU A 77 11.63 -13.03 -12.98
N ARG A 78 10.71 -12.57 -13.83
CA ARG A 78 11.00 -11.77 -15.02
C ARG A 78 11.21 -10.28 -14.71
N TYR A 79 10.85 -9.89 -13.50
CA TYR A 79 10.86 -8.52 -13.00
C TYR A 79 11.45 -8.51 -11.59
N LYS A 80 12.12 -7.41 -11.25
CA LYS A 80 12.54 -7.13 -9.87
C LYS A 80 11.37 -6.56 -9.08
N GLU A 81 11.44 -6.71 -7.77
CA GLU A 81 10.43 -6.19 -6.86
C GLU A 81 10.23 -4.67 -7.01
N GLY A 82 8.98 -4.28 -7.28
CA GLY A 82 8.57 -2.90 -7.55
C GLY A 82 8.78 -2.45 -9.01
N GLU A 83 9.11 -3.33 -9.94
CA GLU A 83 9.10 -3.02 -11.37
C GLU A 83 7.68 -3.11 -11.97
N TRP A 84 7.46 -2.35 -13.04
CA TRP A 84 6.21 -2.31 -13.76
C TRP A 84 6.04 -3.55 -14.64
N VAL A 85 4.88 -4.18 -14.56
CA VAL A 85 4.48 -5.30 -15.42
C VAL A 85 3.26 -4.90 -16.23
N GLY A 86 3.32 -5.07 -17.55
CA GLY A 86 2.20 -4.82 -18.44
C GLY A 86 1.07 -5.84 -18.28
N ALA A 87 -0.13 -5.46 -18.69
CA ALA A 87 -1.27 -6.37 -18.71
C ALA A 87 -1.01 -7.55 -19.65
N GLY A 88 -1.14 -8.77 -19.14
CA GLY A 88 -0.91 -10.01 -19.89
C GLY A 88 0.56 -10.41 -19.98
N GLU A 89 1.52 -9.59 -19.54
CA GLU A 89 2.93 -9.96 -19.59
C GLU A 89 3.24 -11.03 -18.52
N PRO A 90 3.91 -12.14 -18.88
CA PRO A 90 4.39 -13.13 -17.92
C PRO A 90 5.40 -12.50 -16.94
N MET A 91 5.05 -12.53 -15.65
CA MET A 91 5.92 -12.02 -14.58
C MET A 91 6.78 -13.10 -13.94
N ILE A 92 6.34 -14.35 -13.96
CA ILE A 92 7.07 -15.49 -13.40
C ILE A 92 6.88 -16.70 -14.30
N TYR A 93 7.97 -17.43 -14.57
CA TYR A 93 7.88 -18.81 -15.05
C TYR A 93 8.28 -19.78 -13.94
N ILE A 94 7.48 -20.82 -13.71
CA ILE A 94 7.74 -21.84 -12.68
C ILE A 94 7.89 -23.18 -13.38
N ARG A 95 9.07 -23.80 -13.25
CA ARG A 95 9.39 -25.11 -13.82
C ARG A 95 9.57 -26.17 -12.74
N GLY A 96 8.93 -27.33 -12.89
CA GLY A 96 9.11 -28.46 -11.99
C GLY A 96 8.16 -29.62 -12.27
N SER A 97 8.13 -30.59 -11.34
CA SER A 97 7.18 -31.70 -11.34
C SER A 97 5.73 -31.19 -11.30
N PHE A 98 4.88 -31.69 -12.18
CA PHE A 98 3.47 -31.32 -12.21
C PHE A 98 2.76 -31.77 -10.93
N ALA A 99 3.02 -32.99 -10.47
CA ALA A 99 2.50 -33.49 -9.19
C ALA A 99 2.99 -32.67 -7.97
N ALA A 100 4.15 -32.03 -8.06
CA ALA A 100 4.68 -31.18 -7.00
C ALA A 100 4.08 -29.77 -6.97
N LEU A 101 3.55 -29.28 -8.10
CA LEU A 101 3.13 -27.89 -8.29
C LEU A 101 1.60 -27.70 -8.33
N VAL A 102 0.86 -28.65 -8.90
CA VAL A 102 -0.53 -28.43 -9.32
C VAL A 102 -1.48 -27.99 -8.22
N ASP A 103 -1.30 -28.49 -6.99
CA ASP A 103 -2.14 -28.15 -5.83
C ASP A 103 -1.66 -26.90 -5.07
N LEU A 104 -0.58 -26.27 -5.51
CA LEU A 104 -0.04 -25.03 -4.91
C LEU A 104 -0.66 -23.77 -5.54
N GLU A 105 -1.32 -23.91 -6.70
CA GLU A 105 -1.76 -22.80 -7.53
C GLU A 105 -2.72 -21.84 -6.81
N THR A 106 -3.76 -22.36 -6.13
CA THR A 106 -4.76 -21.55 -5.40
C THR A 106 -4.10 -20.54 -4.46
N ILE A 107 -3.19 -21.01 -3.60
CA ILE A 107 -2.55 -20.20 -2.57
C ILE A 107 -1.46 -19.29 -3.16
N PHE A 108 -0.69 -19.80 -4.12
CA PHE A 108 0.34 -19.00 -4.78
C PHE A 108 -0.25 -17.75 -5.44
N LEU A 109 -1.34 -17.92 -6.21
CA LEU A 109 -2.00 -16.82 -6.90
C LEU A 109 -2.68 -15.85 -5.94
N GLN A 110 -3.26 -16.35 -4.85
CA GLN A 110 -3.85 -15.53 -3.79
C GLN A 110 -2.83 -14.58 -3.16
N LYS A 111 -1.64 -15.08 -2.83
CA LYS A 111 -0.55 -14.29 -2.22
C LYS A 111 0.02 -13.26 -3.20
N LEU A 112 0.15 -13.62 -4.47
CA LEU A 112 0.77 -12.77 -5.49
C LEU A 112 -0.12 -11.61 -5.92
N GLY A 113 -1.35 -11.91 -6.35
CA GLY A 113 -2.15 -10.96 -7.10
C GLY A 113 -2.58 -9.74 -6.28
N ALA A 114 -3.04 -9.95 -5.05
CA ALA A 114 -3.45 -8.84 -4.17
C ALA A 114 -2.26 -7.95 -3.80
N ALA A 115 -1.08 -8.54 -3.54
CA ALA A 115 0.14 -7.80 -3.22
C ALA A 115 0.57 -6.91 -4.40
N CYS A 116 0.54 -7.41 -5.63
CA CYS A 116 0.88 -6.63 -6.82
C CYS A 116 -0.05 -5.41 -7.03
N VAL A 117 -1.36 -5.55 -6.80
CA VAL A 117 -2.31 -4.44 -6.90
C VAL A 117 -2.11 -3.42 -5.77
N ALA A 118 -1.94 -3.89 -4.53
CA ALA A 118 -1.70 -3.01 -3.39
C ALA A 118 -0.39 -2.23 -3.53
N ALA A 119 0.67 -2.86 -4.05
CA ALA A 119 1.95 -2.21 -4.31
C ALA A 119 1.81 -1.12 -5.39
N TYR A 120 1.05 -1.40 -6.45
CA TYR A 120 0.70 -0.39 -7.47
C TYR A 120 -0.01 0.82 -6.85
N ASN A 121 -1.02 0.58 -6.00
CA ASN A 121 -1.78 1.66 -5.37
C ASN A 121 -0.91 2.50 -4.42
N ALA A 122 -0.11 1.84 -3.58
CA ALA A 122 0.82 2.50 -2.66
C ALA A 122 1.85 3.34 -3.42
N HIS A 123 2.37 2.82 -4.54
CA HIS A 123 3.27 3.56 -5.43
C HIS A 123 2.60 4.82 -5.99
N ALA A 124 1.41 4.69 -6.57
CA ALA A 124 0.67 5.83 -7.12
C ALA A 124 0.44 6.92 -6.07
N MET A 125 0.07 6.54 -4.84
CA MET A 125 -0.11 7.49 -3.74
C MET A 125 1.17 8.25 -3.40
N CYS A 126 2.30 7.53 -3.31
CA CYS A 126 3.61 8.14 -3.03
C CYS A 126 4.12 8.98 -4.22
N GLU A 127 3.82 8.59 -5.45
CA GLU A 127 4.22 9.29 -6.67
C GLU A 127 3.49 10.64 -6.81
N GLU A 128 2.19 10.67 -6.52
CA GLU A 128 1.38 11.88 -6.55
C GLU A 128 1.79 12.87 -5.45
N LEU A 129 2.21 12.38 -4.28
CA LEU A 129 2.58 13.17 -3.12
C LEU A 129 4.03 12.90 -2.65
N PRO A 130 5.05 13.24 -3.46
CA PRO A 130 6.43 12.82 -3.19
C PRO A 130 7.02 13.43 -1.92
N HIS A 131 6.51 14.56 -1.45
CA HIS A 131 6.99 15.23 -0.24
C HIS A 131 6.25 14.79 1.04
N VAL A 132 5.22 13.95 0.93
CA VAL A 132 4.38 13.53 2.05
C VAL A 132 4.84 12.16 2.56
N ALA A 133 4.95 12.01 3.87
CA ALA A 133 5.21 10.72 4.49
C ALA A 133 3.89 9.93 4.67
N PHE A 134 3.93 8.62 4.49
CA PHE A 134 2.77 7.76 4.68
C PHE A 134 2.96 6.80 5.88
N LEU A 135 1.90 6.61 6.66
CA LEU A 135 1.80 5.57 7.68
C LEU A 135 0.75 4.54 7.24
N ALA A 136 1.17 3.27 7.15
CA ALA A 136 0.27 2.17 6.83
C ALA A 136 -0.67 1.88 8.01
N MET A 137 -1.97 2.11 7.81
CA MET A 137 -3.05 1.93 8.79
C MET A 137 -4.11 0.96 8.26
N ASP A 138 -3.64 -0.14 7.68
CA ASP A 138 -4.40 -1.11 6.90
C ASP A 138 -4.98 -2.26 7.72
N ALA A 139 -4.31 -2.66 8.80
CA ALA A 139 -4.60 -3.90 9.54
C ALA A 139 -6.09 -4.08 9.88
N ARG A 140 -6.78 -3.03 10.34
CA ARG A 140 -8.21 -3.10 10.72
C ARG A 140 -9.17 -3.30 9.54
N HIS A 141 -8.72 -3.09 8.31
CA HIS A 141 -9.50 -3.29 7.08
C HIS A 141 -9.15 -4.61 6.38
N CYS A 142 -8.17 -5.35 6.91
CA CYS A 142 -7.75 -6.63 6.36
C CYS A 142 -8.63 -7.77 6.87
N ALA A 143 -8.90 -8.75 6.00
CA ALA A 143 -9.62 -9.97 6.34
C ALA A 143 -8.68 -10.98 7.06
N GLY A 144 -8.19 -10.60 8.23
CA GLY A 144 -7.25 -11.39 9.03
C GLY A 144 -5.80 -10.94 8.93
N THR A 145 -4.95 -11.57 9.75
CA THR A 145 -3.54 -11.21 9.92
C THR A 145 -2.69 -11.49 8.70
N GLU A 146 -3.01 -12.54 7.94
CA GLU A 146 -2.30 -12.87 6.69
C GLU A 146 -2.45 -11.77 5.64
N MET A 147 -3.68 -11.27 5.46
CA MET A 147 -3.91 -10.14 4.57
C MET A 147 -3.17 -8.89 5.09
N ALA A 148 -3.16 -8.64 6.41
CA ALA A 148 -2.45 -7.49 6.97
C ALA A 148 -0.94 -7.53 6.69
N GLU A 149 -0.31 -8.69 6.79
CA GLU A 149 1.11 -8.84 6.45
C GLU A 149 1.36 -8.64 4.95
N LEU A 150 0.55 -9.28 4.09
CA LEU A 150 0.65 -9.13 2.63
C LEU A 150 0.48 -7.67 2.18
N MET A 151 -0.47 -6.95 2.79
CA MET A 151 -0.75 -5.55 2.46
C MET A 151 0.35 -4.60 2.95
N ALA A 152 0.88 -4.81 4.16
CA ALA A 152 2.02 -4.05 4.66
C ALA A 152 3.28 -4.26 3.81
N TYR A 153 3.56 -5.51 3.43
CA TYR A 153 4.61 -5.85 2.47
C TYR A 153 4.40 -5.15 1.12
N ALA A 154 3.20 -5.22 0.55
CA ALA A 154 2.90 -4.56 -0.72
C ALA A 154 3.11 -3.04 -0.66
N ALA A 155 2.70 -2.39 0.43
CA ALA A 155 2.93 -0.96 0.63
C ALA A 155 4.42 -0.61 0.70
N SER A 156 5.26 -1.46 1.30
CA SER A 156 6.71 -1.23 1.34
C SER A 156 7.35 -1.37 -0.04
N VAL A 157 6.90 -2.32 -0.86
CA VAL A 157 7.33 -2.48 -2.27
C VAL A 157 6.97 -1.24 -3.09
N GLY A 158 5.70 -0.81 -3.04
CA GLY A 158 5.23 0.37 -3.76
C GLY A 158 5.95 1.66 -3.32
N SER A 159 6.15 1.81 -2.01
CA SER A 159 6.93 2.88 -1.40
C SER A 159 8.37 2.91 -1.92
N ALA A 160 9.07 1.78 -1.88
CA ALA A 160 10.45 1.69 -2.37
C ALA A 160 10.56 2.00 -3.87
N ALA A 161 9.60 1.57 -4.68
CA ALA A 161 9.53 1.92 -6.09
C ALA A 161 9.34 3.44 -6.31
N ALA A 162 8.46 4.09 -5.53
CA ALA A 162 8.25 5.53 -5.62
C ALA A 162 9.48 6.34 -5.18
N ARG A 163 10.17 5.90 -4.12
CA ARG A 163 11.45 6.47 -3.68
C ARG A 163 12.48 6.47 -4.81
N ARG A 164 12.64 5.35 -5.51
CA ARG A 164 13.58 5.22 -6.63
C ARG A 164 13.20 6.08 -7.84
N ARG A 165 11.90 6.24 -8.12
CA ARG A 165 11.41 6.88 -9.34
C ARG A 165 11.31 8.40 -9.25
N VAL A 166 10.75 8.91 -8.15
CA VAL A 166 10.45 10.35 -7.99
C VAL A 166 11.03 10.95 -6.71
N ASN A 167 11.94 10.23 -6.03
CA ASN A 167 12.50 10.64 -4.74
C ASN A 167 11.43 10.96 -3.70
N ALA A 168 10.33 10.19 -3.71
CA ALA A 168 9.27 10.32 -2.72
C ALA A 168 9.81 10.04 -1.30
N VAL A 169 9.16 10.56 -0.27
CA VAL A 169 9.38 10.09 1.12
C VAL A 169 8.84 8.66 1.28
N GLY A 170 7.62 8.44 0.79
CA GLY A 170 6.94 7.16 0.78
C GLY A 170 6.38 6.75 2.15
N PHE A 171 6.06 5.46 2.29
CA PHE A 171 5.69 4.88 3.58
C PHE A 171 6.91 4.76 4.51
N VAL A 172 6.74 5.28 5.73
CA VAL A 172 7.77 5.40 6.78
C VAL A 172 7.43 4.63 8.07
N GLY A 173 6.34 3.88 8.07
CA GLY A 173 5.94 3.07 9.22
C GLY A 173 4.59 2.38 9.03
N ASN A 174 4.28 1.45 9.93
CA ASN A 174 2.98 0.80 10.05
C ASN A 174 2.37 1.11 11.43
N ALA A 175 1.05 1.04 11.56
CA ALA A 175 0.35 1.19 12.84
C ALA A 175 0.56 0.03 13.83
N THR A 176 1.07 -1.12 13.36
CA THR A 176 1.24 -2.33 14.17
C THR A 176 2.70 -2.78 14.21
N ASP A 177 3.13 -3.30 15.36
CA ASP A 177 4.50 -3.82 15.55
C ASP A 177 4.79 -5.00 14.63
N ALA A 178 3.80 -5.88 14.45
CA ALA A 178 3.94 -7.14 13.70
C ALA A 178 4.45 -6.93 12.26
N THR A 179 4.10 -5.80 11.63
CA THR A 179 4.47 -5.49 10.24
C THR A 179 5.32 -4.23 10.10
N ALA A 180 5.77 -3.64 11.20
CA ALA A 180 6.62 -2.44 11.22
C ALA A 180 7.96 -2.66 10.49
N HIS A 181 8.49 -3.88 10.56
CA HIS A 181 9.77 -4.27 9.97
C HIS A 181 9.83 -4.05 8.45
N PHE A 182 8.70 -4.10 7.73
CA PHE A 182 8.67 -3.79 6.29
C PHE A 182 9.05 -2.35 5.96
N PHE A 183 9.00 -1.45 6.95
CA PHE A 183 9.29 -0.04 6.79
C PHE A 183 10.59 0.39 7.49
N GLY A 184 11.40 -0.58 7.96
CA GLY A 184 12.65 -0.32 8.66
C GLY A 184 12.47 0.10 10.12
N GLU A 185 11.29 -0.17 10.70
CA GLU A 185 10.94 0.16 12.09
C GLU A 185 10.80 -1.10 12.93
N ASN A 186 11.13 -1.02 14.23
CA ASN A 186 10.97 -2.14 15.16
C ASN A 186 9.60 -2.14 15.87
N GLU A 187 8.92 -1.00 15.87
CA GLU A 187 7.64 -0.79 16.56
C GLU A 187 6.68 -0.04 15.63
N GLY A 188 5.39 -0.25 15.86
CA GLY A 188 4.33 0.46 15.18
C GLY A 188 4.33 1.94 15.56
N ARG A 189 3.88 2.78 14.62
CA ARG A 189 3.70 4.23 14.81
C ARG A 189 2.22 4.53 14.87
N GLY A 190 1.80 5.25 15.92
CA GLY A 190 0.40 5.60 16.14
C GLY A 190 0.24 7.02 16.65
N THR A 191 -1.02 7.45 16.71
CA THR A 191 -1.44 8.70 17.36
C THR A 191 -2.42 8.34 18.48
N MET A 192 -2.92 9.33 19.20
CA MET A 192 -4.10 9.12 20.05
C MET A 192 -5.35 8.78 19.22
N PRO A 193 -6.22 7.86 19.66
CA PRO A 193 -7.54 7.63 19.06
C PRO A 193 -8.59 8.60 19.63
N HIS A 194 -9.72 8.78 18.92
CA HIS A 194 -10.86 9.57 19.39
C HIS A 194 -11.35 9.16 20.80
N ALA A 195 -11.24 7.87 21.14
CA ALA A 195 -11.61 7.35 22.45
C ALA A 195 -10.83 8.00 23.61
N LEU A 196 -9.55 8.35 23.41
CA LEU A 196 -8.77 9.04 24.44
C LEU A 196 -9.27 10.46 24.68
N ILE A 197 -9.68 11.15 23.63
CA ILE A 197 -10.25 12.51 23.73
C ILE A 197 -11.59 12.48 24.47
N GLY A 198 -12.44 11.52 24.12
CA GLY A 198 -13.69 11.29 24.84
C GLY A 198 -13.48 10.94 26.32
N TYR A 199 -12.49 10.09 26.62
CA TYR A 199 -12.11 9.75 28.00
C TYR A 199 -11.62 10.97 28.79
N ALA A 200 -10.77 11.80 28.19
CA ALA A 200 -10.23 12.99 28.83
C ALA A 200 -11.25 14.15 28.94
N GLY A 201 -12.33 14.11 28.17
CA GLY A 201 -13.35 15.16 28.09
C GLY A 201 -12.87 16.48 27.45
N SER A 202 -11.64 16.52 26.92
CA SER A 202 -11.03 17.70 26.30
C SER A 202 -9.85 17.28 25.42
N THR A 203 -9.73 17.90 24.24
CA THR A 203 -8.60 17.67 23.32
C THR A 203 -7.27 18.10 23.92
N VAL A 204 -7.24 19.23 24.65
CA VAL A 204 -6.03 19.69 25.35
C VAL A 204 -5.67 18.72 26.47
N ARG A 205 -6.64 18.25 27.27
CA ARG A 205 -6.36 17.31 28.35
C ARG A 205 -5.84 15.98 27.83
N ALA A 206 -6.39 15.47 26.72
CA ALA A 206 -5.87 14.28 26.06
C ALA A 206 -4.42 14.46 25.59
N ALA A 207 -4.10 15.63 25.02
CA ALA A 207 -2.74 15.97 24.62
C ALA A 207 -1.76 16.02 25.80
N GLU A 208 -2.17 16.60 26.94
CA GLU A 208 -1.39 16.58 28.18
C GLU A 208 -1.13 15.16 28.66
N MET A 209 -2.18 14.35 28.82
CA MET A 209 -2.04 12.97 29.27
C MET A 209 -1.11 12.15 28.37
N PHE A 210 -1.23 12.32 27.05
CA PHE A 210 -0.38 11.60 26.10
C PHE A 210 1.08 12.06 26.20
N HIS A 211 1.34 13.36 26.26
CA HIS A 211 2.70 13.88 26.35
C HIS A 211 3.36 13.60 27.71
N GLU A 212 2.61 13.66 28.82
CA GLU A 212 3.08 13.25 30.15
C GLU A 212 3.52 11.78 30.16
N THR A 213 2.83 10.91 29.41
CA THR A 213 3.12 9.48 29.34
C THR A 213 4.25 9.17 28.34
N PHE A 214 4.31 9.89 27.21
CA PHE A 214 5.23 9.64 26.11
C PHE A 214 5.95 10.93 25.68
N PRO A 215 6.81 11.52 26.54
CA PRO A 215 7.38 12.86 26.31
C PRO A 215 8.32 12.94 25.10
N GLU A 216 8.96 11.83 24.75
CA GLU A 216 9.89 11.75 23.62
C GLU A 216 9.16 11.61 22.27
N GLN A 217 7.93 11.11 22.27
CA GLN A 217 7.17 10.93 21.04
C GLN A 217 6.71 12.26 20.46
N MET A 218 6.55 12.30 19.13
CA MET A 218 5.89 13.42 18.47
C MET A 218 4.43 13.49 18.91
N LEU A 219 3.97 14.67 19.33
CA LEU A 219 2.61 14.84 19.81
C LEU A 219 1.65 15.05 18.63
N ILE A 220 1.04 13.97 18.15
CA ILE A 220 0.04 14.02 17.08
C ILE A 220 -1.36 13.91 17.69
N VAL A 221 -2.15 14.99 17.57
CA VAL A 221 -3.44 15.16 18.26
C VAL A 221 -4.58 15.08 17.25
N LEU A 222 -5.56 14.22 17.50
CA LEU A 222 -6.84 14.24 16.77
C LEU A 222 -7.66 15.47 17.23
N VAL A 223 -8.14 16.28 16.30
CA VAL A 223 -8.78 17.57 16.63
C VAL A 223 -10.26 17.64 16.25
N ASP A 224 -10.81 16.59 15.66
CA ASP A 224 -12.17 16.58 15.10
C ASP A 224 -13.26 16.03 16.04
N TYR A 225 -12.89 15.55 17.23
CA TYR A 225 -13.81 14.90 18.18
C TYR A 225 -15.02 15.78 18.55
N PHE A 226 -14.78 17.03 18.95
CA PHE A 226 -15.83 17.98 19.32
C PHE A 226 -16.32 18.83 18.14
N GLY A 227 -15.81 18.59 16.93
CA GLY A 227 -16.09 19.40 15.76
C GLY A 227 -15.60 20.84 15.84
N GLN A 228 -14.53 21.04 16.60
CA GLN A 228 -13.85 22.31 16.82
C GLN A 228 -12.40 22.20 16.33
N GLU A 229 -12.21 21.70 15.10
CA GLU A 229 -10.89 21.32 14.58
C GLU A 229 -9.87 22.46 14.66
N ILE A 230 -10.28 23.69 14.39
CA ILE A 230 -9.39 24.86 14.43
C ILE A 230 -9.19 25.32 15.86
N THR A 231 -10.26 25.46 16.62
CA THR A 231 -10.24 25.91 18.01
C THR A 231 -9.39 24.98 18.88
N ASP A 232 -9.58 23.67 18.75
CA ASP A 232 -8.81 22.64 19.48
C ASP A 232 -7.34 22.60 19.03
N SER A 233 -7.08 22.69 17.71
CA SER A 233 -5.71 22.78 17.19
C SER A 233 -4.94 23.94 17.83
N LEU A 234 -5.54 25.14 17.84
CA LEU A 234 -4.92 26.33 18.40
C LEU A 234 -4.77 26.25 19.92
N ALA A 235 -5.74 25.66 20.62
CA ALA A 235 -5.67 25.46 22.07
C ALA A 235 -4.50 24.54 22.46
N VAL A 236 -4.32 23.44 21.74
CA VAL A 236 -3.17 22.52 21.92
C VAL A 236 -1.85 23.24 21.64
N CYS A 237 -1.75 23.99 20.54
CA CYS A 237 -0.52 24.71 20.20
C CYS A 237 -0.15 25.75 21.26
N ARG A 238 -1.14 26.49 21.79
CA ARG A 238 -0.93 27.46 22.89
C ARG A 238 -0.56 26.79 24.21
N ARG A 239 -1.01 25.55 24.44
CA ARG A 239 -0.64 24.78 25.62
C ARG A 239 0.81 24.29 25.59
N PHE A 240 1.32 24.03 24.39
CA PHE A 240 2.68 23.50 24.14
C PHE A 240 3.45 24.36 23.12
N PRO A 241 3.69 25.66 23.41
CA PRO A 241 4.25 26.58 22.43
C PRO A 241 5.67 26.20 21.99
N GLU A 242 6.48 25.64 22.90
CA GLU A 242 7.84 25.18 22.57
C GLU A 242 7.82 23.98 21.62
N LEU A 243 6.97 22.97 21.87
CA LEU A 243 6.82 21.82 20.97
C LEU A 243 6.28 22.27 19.61
N ALA A 244 5.33 23.21 19.58
CA ALA A 244 4.80 23.78 18.35
C ALA A 244 5.91 24.48 17.54
N ALA A 245 6.72 25.31 18.20
CA ALA A 245 7.83 26.02 17.58
C ALA A 245 8.91 25.05 17.04
N GLN A 246 9.17 23.96 17.74
CA GLN A 246 10.10 22.91 17.32
C GLN A 246 9.54 21.98 16.23
N GLY A 247 8.27 22.13 15.84
CA GLY A 247 7.63 21.23 14.88
C GLY A 247 7.38 19.81 15.42
N ARG A 248 7.33 19.65 16.75
CA ARG A 248 7.03 18.37 17.44
C ARG A 248 5.54 18.15 17.70
N ILE A 249 4.67 19.02 17.18
CA ILE A 249 3.21 18.86 17.20
C ILE A 249 2.70 18.59 15.79
N GLY A 250 1.82 17.60 15.67
CA GLY A 250 0.97 17.40 14.51
C GLY A 250 -0.50 17.52 14.87
N VAL A 251 -1.28 18.22 14.05
CA VAL A 251 -2.75 18.20 14.12
C VAL A 251 -3.27 17.20 13.11
N ARG A 252 -3.98 16.19 13.59
CA ARG A 252 -4.54 15.11 12.77
C ARG A 252 -5.98 15.42 12.41
N LEU A 253 -6.22 15.62 11.12
CA LEU A 253 -7.54 15.80 10.54
C LEU A 253 -8.12 14.43 10.16
N ASP A 254 -9.19 14.03 10.85
CA ASP A 254 -9.99 12.84 10.53
C ASP A 254 -11.50 13.16 10.42
N THR A 255 -11.82 14.43 10.12
CA THR A 255 -13.17 14.98 10.11
C THR A 255 -14.17 14.07 9.41
N HIS A 256 -15.28 13.80 10.09
CA HIS A 256 -16.35 12.94 9.61
C HIS A 256 -16.89 13.40 8.25
N GLY A 257 -17.11 12.46 7.32
CA GLY A 257 -17.54 12.74 5.94
C GLY A 257 -18.92 13.40 5.80
N GLY A 258 -19.66 13.58 6.89
CA GLY A 258 -20.93 14.33 6.93
C GLY A 258 -20.81 15.78 7.44
N ARG A 259 -19.60 16.25 7.78
CA ARG A 259 -19.37 17.60 8.31
C ARG A 259 -18.23 18.31 7.58
N TYR A 260 -18.30 19.63 7.55
CA TYR A 260 -17.16 20.47 7.23
C TYR A 260 -16.29 20.66 8.49
N VAL A 261 -15.00 20.92 8.26
CA VAL A 261 -14.10 21.45 9.30
C VAL A 261 -14.69 22.76 9.84
N GLU A 262 -14.55 23.00 11.15
CA GLU A 262 -14.99 24.23 11.82
C GLU A 262 -14.73 25.48 10.98
N GLY A 263 -15.78 26.26 10.70
CA GLY A 263 -15.68 27.51 9.94
C GLY A 263 -15.72 27.37 8.41
N LEU A 264 -15.80 26.15 7.88
CA LEU A 264 -16.01 25.90 6.46
C LEU A 264 -17.46 25.51 6.14
N ASP A 265 -17.84 25.86 4.93
CA ASP A 265 -18.97 25.34 4.16
C ASP A 265 -18.55 25.27 2.68
N THR A 266 -19.50 25.02 1.78
CA THR A 266 -19.21 24.99 0.33
C THR A 266 -18.60 26.30 -0.17
N GLN A 267 -19.15 27.44 0.24
CA GLN A 267 -18.71 28.75 -0.25
C GLN A 267 -17.32 29.09 0.29
N ALA A 268 -17.13 28.99 1.61
CA ALA A 268 -15.84 29.22 2.24
C ALA A 268 -14.76 28.28 1.70
N SER A 269 -15.11 27.03 1.35
CA SER A 269 -14.17 26.08 0.76
C SER A 269 -13.70 26.50 -0.64
N TYR A 270 -14.58 27.07 -1.46
CA TYR A 270 -14.19 27.68 -2.74
C TYR A 270 -13.25 28.87 -2.51
N GLU A 271 -13.60 29.77 -1.59
CA GLU A 271 -12.80 30.95 -1.29
C GLU A 271 -11.38 30.58 -0.82
N VAL A 272 -11.24 29.54 0.03
CA VAL A 272 -9.94 29.03 0.48
C VAL A 272 -9.11 28.50 -0.70
N LEU A 273 -9.71 27.67 -1.56
CA LEU A 273 -8.97 27.13 -2.70
C LEU A 273 -8.66 28.20 -3.76
N GLU A 274 -9.47 29.23 -3.92
CA GLU A 274 -9.18 30.32 -4.85
C GLU A 274 -7.92 31.09 -4.43
N ARG A 275 -7.72 31.29 -3.12
CA ARG A 275 -6.52 31.92 -2.57
C ARG A 275 -5.27 31.04 -2.68
N ASN A 276 -5.39 29.74 -2.42
CA ASN A 276 -4.22 28.87 -2.24
C ASN A 276 -3.92 27.96 -3.44
N ALA A 277 -4.94 27.50 -4.16
CA ALA A 277 -4.82 26.52 -5.24
C ALA A 277 -5.81 26.79 -6.41
N PRO A 278 -5.81 28.01 -7.00
CA PRO A 278 -6.82 28.40 -8.00
C PRO A 278 -6.80 27.57 -9.29
N LYS A 279 -5.70 26.84 -9.55
CA LYS A 279 -5.60 25.90 -10.68
C LYS A 279 -6.41 24.63 -10.43
N ALA A 280 -6.49 24.16 -9.19
CA ALA A 280 -7.18 22.92 -8.84
C ALA A 280 -8.70 23.02 -9.07
N ILE A 281 -9.30 24.17 -8.72
CA ILE A 281 -10.74 24.45 -8.95
C ILE A 281 -11.09 24.42 -10.44
N ARG A 282 -10.18 24.86 -11.33
CA ARG A 282 -10.42 24.83 -12.78
C ARG A 282 -10.13 23.45 -13.39
N GLY A 283 -9.43 22.60 -12.64
CA GLY A 283 -8.87 21.33 -13.09
C GLY A 283 -9.73 20.10 -12.83
N TYR A 284 -10.70 20.15 -11.92
CA TYR A 284 -11.52 18.98 -11.60
C TYR A 284 -12.40 18.54 -12.77
N ARG A 285 -12.70 17.24 -12.82
CA ARG A 285 -13.40 16.57 -13.91
C ARG A 285 -14.58 15.71 -13.45
N THR A 286 -14.67 15.40 -12.16
CA THR A 286 -15.72 14.53 -11.61
C THR A 286 -16.30 15.08 -10.30
N GLU A 287 -17.52 14.63 -9.93
CA GLU A 287 -18.12 14.97 -8.64
C GLU A 287 -17.30 14.46 -7.45
N THR A 288 -16.66 13.30 -7.59
CA THR A 288 -15.77 12.72 -6.59
C THR A 288 -14.55 13.60 -6.35
N GLU A 289 -13.90 14.08 -7.42
CA GLU A 289 -12.78 15.03 -7.31
C GLU A 289 -13.23 16.33 -6.65
N LEU A 290 -14.39 16.87 -7.06
CA LEU A 290 -14.93 18.08 -6.45
C LEU A 290 -15.17 17.88 -4.94
N LYS A 291 -15.71 16.73 -4.53
CA LYS A 291 -15.87 16.38 -3.12
C LYS A 291 -14.53 16.33 -2.38
N HIS A 292 -13.48 15.79 -2.98
CA HIS A 292 -12.14 15.79 -2.39
C HIS A 292 -11.50 17.19 -2.34
N LEU A 293 -11.86 18.10 -3.24
CA LEU A 293 -11.39 19.48 -3.23
C LEU A 293 -12.08 20.32 -2.15
N ILE A 294 -13.41 20.38 -2.16
CA ILE A 294 -14.20 21.35 -1.39
C ILE A 294 -15.28 20.74 -0.50
N GLY A 295 -15.46 19.42 -0.51
CA GLY A 295 -16.55 18.77 0.19
C GLY A 295 -16.31 18.59 1.69
N THR A 296 -17.25 17.90 2.32
CA THR A 296 -17.19 17.48 3.73
C THR A 296 -16.07 16.46 3.99
N GLY A 297 -15.70 16.33 5.25
CA GLY A 297 -14.58 15.53 5.72
C GLY A 297 -13.23 16.20 5.45
N VAL A 298 -12.19 15.38 5.29
CA VAL A 298 -10.83 15.87 5.03
C VAL A 298 -10.65 16.17 3.53
N SER A 299 -10.98 17.40 3.13
CA SER A 299 -10.83 17.92 1.76
C SER A 299 -9.57 18.80 1.61
N ALA A 300 -9.18 19.12 0.37
CA ALA A 300 -8.06 20.02 0.11
C ALA A 300 -8.30 21.42 0.71
N ALA A 301 -9.54 21.92 0.63
CA ALA A 301 -9.96 23.16 1.26
C ALA A 301 -9.79 23.11 2.79
N ALA A 302 -10.21 22.02 3.42
CA ALA A 302 -10.04 21.81 4.87
C ALA A 302 -8.57 21.83 5.31
N ILE A 303 -7.68 21.21 4.53
CA ILE A 303 -6.24 21.18 4.81
C ILE A 303 -5.62 22.58 4.65
N TRP A 304 -5.92 23.28 3.55
CA TRP A 304 -5.45 24.65 3.33
C TRP A 304 -5.96 25.61 4.39
N TYR A 305 -7.25 25.52 4.74
CA TYR A 305 -7.85 26.33 5.78
C TYR A 305 -7.16 26.10 7.12
N THR A 306 -6.93 24.85 7.51
CA THR A 306 -6.19 24.52 8.74
C THR A 306 -4.79 25.15 8.72
N ARG A 307 -4.08 25.09 7.60
CA ARG A 307 -2.77 25.73 7.44
C ARG A 307 -2.84 27.25 7.57
N GLU A 308 -3.81 27.91 6.92
CA GLU A 308 -4.03 29.36 7.03
C GLU A 308 -4.25 29.76 8.50
N ARG A 309 -5.08 29.00 9.24
CA ARG A 309 -5.41 29.29 10.64
C ARG A 309 -4.22 29.07 11.58
N LEU A 310 -3.45 28.00 11.39
CA LEU A 310 -2.22 27.76 12.16
C LEU A 310 -1.19 28.88 11.92
N ASN A 311 -0.96 29.24 10.66
CA ASN A 311 -0.02 30.29 10.29
C ASN A 311 -0.44 31.64 10.87
N ALA A 312 -1.71 32.02 10.72
CA ALA A 312 -2.24 33.29 11.26
C ALA A 312 -2.14 33.37 12.79
N ALA A 313 -2.17 32.23 13.49
CA ALA A 313 -2.00 32.15 14.93
C ALA A 313 -0.52 32.05 15.39
N GLY A 314 0.45 32.09 14.47
CA GLY A 314 1.87 32.04 14.78
C GLY A 314 2.46 30.63 14.92
N PHE A 315 1.82 29.60 14.38
CA PHE A 315 2.25 28.21 14.47
C PHE A 315 2.61 27.57 13.12
N PRO A 316 3.51 28.17 12.30
CA PRO A 316 3.80 27.67 10.96
C PRO A 316 4.50 26.31 10.94
N ASN A 317 5.20 25.95 12.02
CA ASN A 317 5.97 24.70 12.11
C ASN A 317 5.12 23.49 12.52
N VAL A 318 3.88 23.71 12.95
CA VAL A 318 2.97 22.62 13.32
C VAL A 318 2.64 21.78 12.09
N LYS A 319 2.72 20.47 12.24
CA LYS A 319 2.52 19.50 11.16
C LYS A 319 1.04 19.25 10.92
N ILE A 320 0.65 19.07 9.67
CA ILE A 320 -0.70 18.61 9.32
C ILE A 320 -0.62 17.12 8.97
N VAL A 321 -1.32 16.33 9.77
CA VAL A 321 -1.48 14.90 9.55
C VAL A 321 -2.89 14.67 9.02
N ALA A 322 -3.03 14.01 7.88
CA ALA A 322 -4.34 13.71 7.31
C ALA A 322 -4.66 12.21 7.41
N SER A 323 -5.91 11.88 7.70
CA SER A 323 -6.44 10.52 7.54
C SER A 323 -7.82 10.57 6.89
N SER A 324 -8.60 9.49 6.92
CA SER A 324 -9.92 9.36 6.28
C SER A 324 -9.88 9.12 4.76
N GLY A 325 -9.67 7.87 4.35
CA GLY A 325 -9.94 7.41 2.99
C GLY A 325 -8.98 7.94 1.90
N PHE A 326 -7.70 8.12 2.22
CA PHE A 326 -6.69 8.58 1.25
C PHE A 326 -6.31 7.45 0.29
N SER A 327 -7.12 7.28 -0.76
CA SER A 327 -6.87 6.42 -1.92
C SER A 327 -5.94 7.09 -2.94
N PRO A 328 -5.47 6.38 -3.98
CA PRO A 328 -4.71 6.99 -5.08
C PRO A 328 -5.44 8.20 -5.70
N ALA A 329 -6.74 8.09 -5.97
CA ALA A 329 -7.54 9.18 -6.53
C ALA A 329 -7.60 10.40 -5.61
N LYS A 330 -7.75 10.19 -4.29
CA LYS A 330 -7.73 11.31 -3.34
C LYS A 330 -6.35 11.96 -3.25
N CYS A 331 -5.27 11.18 -3.28
CA CYS A 331 -3.90 11.71 -3.28
C CYS A 331 -3.63 12.57 -4.51
N GLN A 332 -4.08 12.14 -5.70
CA GLN A 332 -4.00 12.94 -6.92
C GLN A 332 -4.71 14.29 -6.79
N VAL A 333 -5.91 14.32 -6.18
CA VAL A 333 -6.62 15.59 -5.93
C VAL A 333 -5.84 16.50 -4.97
N MET A 334 -5.23 15.94 -3.93
CA MET A 334 -4.40 16.71 -3.00
C MET A 334 -3.14 17.25 -3.68
N ALA A 335 -2.55 16.49 -4.59
CA ALA A 335 -1.42 16.91 -5.41
C ALA A 335 -1.81 18.08 -6.33
N LEU A 336 -2.93 17.96 -7.05
CA LEU A 336 -3.49 19.05 -7.88
C LEU A 336 -3.72 20.34 -7.08
N ALA A 337 -4.15 20.20 -5.83
CA ALA A 337 -4.38 21.31 -4.91
C ALA A 337 -3.13 21.79 -4.17
N ASN A 338 -1.96 21.16 -4.36
CA ASN A 338 -0.76 21.37 -3.56
C ASN A 338 -1.06 21.43 -2.06
N ALA A 339 -1.93 20.55 -1.57
CA ALA A 339 -2.43 20.60 -0.21
C ALA A 339 -1.25 20.45 0.78
N PRO A 340 -1.10 21.34 1.79
CA PRO A 340 0.05 21.36 2.70
C PRO A 340 -0.06 20.26 3.76
N ILE A 341 0.20 19.03 3.35
CA ILE A 341 0.15 17.82 4.19
C ILE A 341 1.59 17.40 4.51
N ASP A 342 1.86 17.05 5.76
CA ASP A 342 3.16 16.50 6.16
C ASP A 342 3.13 14.97 6.22
N VAL A 343 2.04 14.39 6.74
CA VAL A 343 1.88 12.94 6.91
C VAL A 343 0.47 12.49 6.57
N ILE A 344 0.33 11.33 5.92
CA ILE A 344 -0.96 10.66 5.69
C ILE A 344 -0.99 9.30 6.39
N GLY A 345 -1.96 9.09 7.27
CA GLY A 345 -2.30 7.77 7.80
C GLY A 345 -3.37 7.11 6.94
N THR A 346 -3.07 5.98 6.29
CA THR A 346 -3.99 5.36 5.32
C THR A 346 -3.84 3.84 5.21
N GLY A 347 -4.97 3.18 4.98
CA GLY A 347 -5.05 1.79 4.51
C GLY A 347 -5.76 1.68 3.16
N SER A 348 -6.01 2.80 2.48
CA SER A 348 -6.82 2.83 1.24
C SER A 348 -6.01 2.49 -0.02
N TYR A 349 -4.79 1.98 0.14
CA TYR A 349 -4.06 1.29 -0.94
C TYR A 349 -4.53 -0.15 -1.13
N LEU A 350 -5.29 -0.71 -0.17
CA LEU A 350 -5.96 -2.00 -0.32
C LEU A 350 -6.81 -2.02 -1.60
N PRO A 351 -6.83 -3.13 -2.35
CA PRO A 351 -7.69 -3.26 -3.53
C PRO A 351 -9.16 -3.11 -3.15
N SER A 352 -9.86 -2.17 -3.80
CA SER A 352 -11.32 -2.03 -3.67
C SER A 352 -12.07 -2.92 -4.67
N GLU A 353 -11.45 -3.25 -5.80
CA GLU A 353 -12.00 -4.11 -6.84
C GLU A 353 -11.24 -5.45 -6.86
N TRP A 354 -11.72 -6.43 -6.11
CA TRP A 354 -11.03 -7.73 -5.98
C TRP A 354 -10.86 -8.49 -7.30
N GLY A 355 -11.72 -8.26 -8.30
CA GLY A 355 -11.54 -8.84 -9.64
C GLY A 355 -10.21 -8.47 -10.31
N GLU A 356 -9.62 -7.33 -9.91
CA GLU A 356 -8.33 -6.87 -10.40
C GLU A 356 -7.14 -7.64 -9.79
N THR A 357 -7.33 -8.32 -8.67
CA THR A 357 -6.26 -9.04 -7.96
C THR A 357 -6.07 -10.45 -8.47
N TYR A 358 -6.85 -10.90 -9.46
CA TYR A 358 -6.80 -12.28 -9.93
C TYR A 358 -5.59 -12.51 -10.84
N ALA A 359 -4.48 -12.91 -10.21
CA ALA A 359 -3.36 -13.51 -10.93
C ALA A 359 -3.82 -14.82 -11.61
N THR A 360 -3.24 -15.12 -12.76
CA THR A 360 -3.53 -16.35 -13.51
C THR A 360 -2.23 -17.11 -13.75
N ALA A 361 -2.28 -18.43 -13.60
CA ALA A 361 -1.23 -19.33 -14.05
C ALA A 361 -1.78 -20.23 -15.17
N ASP A 362 -1.01 -20.42 -16.23
CA ASP A 362 -1.32 -21.37 -17.30
C ASP A 362 -0.05 -22.18 -17.60
N ILE A 363 -0.17 -23.50 -17.75
CA ILE A 363 0.96 -24.33 -18.20
C ILE A 363 1.17 -24.10 -19.70
N VAL A 364 2.42 -23.83 -20.06
CA VAL A 364 2.86 -23.50 -21.42
C VAL A 364 3.80 -24.54 -22.03
N GLU A 365 4.32 -25.47 -21.23
CA GLU A 365 5.22 -26.56 -21.67
C GLU A 365 4.97 -27.82 -20.83
N TYR A 366 5.00 -28.99 -21.47
CA TYR A 366 5.01 -30.31 -20.85
C TYR A 366 6.17 -31.13 -21.44
N ASP A 367 7.09 -31.60 -20.62
CA ASP A 367 8.27 -32.40 -21.01
C ASP A 367 9.06 -31.81 -22.19
N GLY A 368 9.19 -30.48 -22.23
CA GLY A 368 9.89 -29.76 -23.30
C GLY A 368 9.01 -29.42 -24.52
N GLU A 369 7.79 -29.94 -24.59
CA GLU A 369 6.85 -29.63 -25.67
C GLU A 369 5.94 -28.46 -25.32
N SER A 370 5.98 -27.39 -26.13
CA SER A 370 5.10 -26.22 -25.99
C SER A 370 3.64 -26.60 -26.21
N ARG A 371 2.80 -26.41 -25.18
CA ARG A 371 1.34 -26.63 -25.23
C ARG A 371 0.65 -25.64 -24.32
N VAL A 372 -0.38 -24.95 -24.81
CA VAL A 372 -1.13 -23.96 -24.02
C VAL A 372 -2.61 -24.01 -24.38
N LYS A 373 -3.47 -23.55 -23.47
CA LYS A 373 -4.91 -23.40 -23.69
C LYS A 373 -5.20 -22.44 -24.85
N VAL A 374 -6.22 -22.74 -25.66
CA VAL A 374 -6.67 -21.86 -26.74
C VAL A 374 -7.00 -20.46 -26.22
N GLY A 375 -6.49 -19.43 -26.88
CA GLY A 375 -6.57 -18.03 -26.47
C GLY A 375 -5.43 -17.56 -25.55
N ARG A 376 -4.47 -18.43 -25.23
CA ARG A 376 -3.28 -18.13 -24.42
C ARG A 376 -1.97 -18.26 -25.19
N GLU A 377 -2.03 -18.30 -26.51
CA GLU A 377 -0.88 -18.51 -27.40
C GLU A 377 0.17 -17.38 -27.28
N PHE A 378 -0.24 -16.20 -26.79
CA PHE A 378 0.70 -15.09 -26.52
C PHE A 378 1.73 -15.44 -25.45
N LEU A 379 1.40 -16.33 -24.48
CA LEU A 379 2.33 -16.74 -23.41
C LEU A 379 3.53 -17.55 -23.94
N LEU A 380 3.41 -18.15 -25.13
CA LEU A 380 4.50 -18.88 -25.78
C LEU A 380 5.54 -17.93 -26.41
N ARG A 381 5.20 -16.67 -26.66
CA ARG A 381 6.03 -15.71 -27.40
C ARG A 381 7.14 -15.09 -26.54
N ASP A 382 6.87 -14.87 -25.25
CA ASP A 382 7.76 -14.10 -24.38
C ASP A 382 8.95 -14.88 -23.80
N ARG A 383 9.02 -16.19 -24.00
CA ARG A 383 10.14 -17.03 -23.51
C ARG A 383 11.48 -16.68 -24.14
N ALA A 384 11.49 -16.02 -25.29
CA ALA A 384 12.69 -15.66 -26.05
C ALA A 384 13.30 -14.29 -25.67
N ARG A 385 12.61 -13.48 -24.86
CA ARG A 385 13.20 -12.23 -24.34
C ARG A 385 14.17 -12.60 -23.24
N THR A 386 15.46 -12.46 -23.47
CA THR A 386 16.47 -12.37 -22.39
C THR A 386 16.18 -11.09 -21.58
N PRO A 387 16.43 -11.02 -20.26
CA PRO A 387 16.32 -9.76 -19.53
C PRO A 387 17.10 -8.68 -20.29
N ALA A 388 16.49 -7.52 -20.52
CA ALA A 388 17.16 -6.43 -21.19
C ALA A 388 18.42 -6.06 -20.39
N GLY A 389 19.57 -6.52 -20.87
CA GLY A 389 20.86 -6.07 -20.37
C GLY A 389 20.90 -4.55 -20.51
N ASN A 390 21.34 -3.87 -19.45
CA ASN A 390 21.64 -2.44 -19.45
C ASN A 390 22.45 -2.07 -20.69
N GLY A 391 21.76 -1.60 -21.74
CA GLY A 391 22.35 -1.06 -22.94
C GLY A 391 22.89 0.31 -22.63
N ASN A 392 24.08 0.34 -22.02
CA ASN A 392 24.91 1.54 -21.93
C ASN A 392 25.41 1.84 -23.35
N GLY A 393 24.59 2.55 -24.12
CA GLY A 393 24.91 3.00 -25.48
C GLY A 393 25.88 4.17 -25.45
N ASN A 394 27.14 3.90 -25.11
CA ASN A 394 28.25 4.80 -25.37
C ASN A 394 28.70 4.58 -26.82
N GLY A 395 28.22 5.43 -27.72
CA GLY A 395 28.55 5.43 -29.15
C GLY A 395 29.09 6.79 -29.58
N ASN A 396 30.35 7.03 -29.28
CA ASN A 396 31.15 8.15 -29.77
C ASN A 396 31.59 7.83 -31.22
N GLY A 397 31.49 8.78 -32.17
CA GLY A 397 32.34 8.77 -33.37
C GLY A 397 31.73 9.14 -34.73
N ASN A 398 31.81 10.44 -35.05
CA ASN A 398 32.24 11.08 -36.31
C ASN A 398 31.65 10.73 -37.69
N GLY A 399 31.29 11.79 -38.43
CA GLY A 399 31.78 11.95 -39.80
C GLY A 399 31.10 12.99 -40.69
N ARG A 400 31.81 14.11 -40.88
CA ARG A 400 31.74 15.14 -41.95
C ARG A 400 30.74 16.29 -41.82
#